data_AF-A0A5D4U647-F1
#
_entry.id   AF-A0A5D4U647-F1
#
_cell.length_a   1.000
_cell.length_b   1.000
_cell.length_c   1.000
_cell.angle_alpha   90.00
_cell.angle_beta   90.00
_cell.angle_gamma   90.00
#
_symmetry.space_group_name_H-M   'P 1'
#
loop_
_entity.id
_entity.type
_entity.pdbx_description
1 polymer ?
#
loop_
_entity_poly.entity_id
_entity_poly.type
_entity_poly.pdbx_seq_one_letter_code
_entity_poly.pdbx_strand_id
1 'polypeptide(L)'
;MTVRESIENKDIALIDILDVILDKGVAIKGDLIISIAGVDLVYLDLRVLISSVETLVQHKQGTRKTVTSDQFDKEREGLIHATGQRDKWAN
;
A
#
# COMPACT_ATOMS: atom_id res chain seq x y z
N MET A 1 24.76 36.45 -12.65
CA MET A 1 23.91 35.38 -12.08
C MET A 1 24.85 34.45 -11.32
N THR A 2 24.85 34.58 -10.00
CA THR A 2 25.93 34.10 -9.11
C THR A 2 25.62 32.69 -8.63
N VAL A 3 26.65 31.85 -8.50
CA VAL A 3 26.60 30.41 -8.17
C VAL A 3 25.64 30.05 -7.03
N ARG A 4 25.44 30.96 -6.06
CA ARG A 4 24.53 30.80 -4.91
C ARG A 4 23.07 30.56 -5.31
N GLU A 5 22.59 31.27 -6.33
CA GLU A 5 21.21 31.15 -6.83
C GLU A 5 20.93 29.75 -7.41
N SER A 6 21.95 29.10 -8.00
CA SER A 6 21.81 27.73 -8.53
C SER A 6 21.78 26.65 -7.44
N ILE A 7 22.38 26.90 -6.27
CA ILE A 7 22.43 25.90 -5.19
C ILE A 7 21.09 25.91 -4.45
N GLU A 8 20.57 27.09 -4.10
CA GLU A 8 19.23 27.23 -3.50
C GLU A 8 18.15 26.60 -4.40
N ASN A 9 18.22 26.82 -5.71
CA ASN A 9 17.24 26.26 -6.64
C ASN A 9 17.33 24.72 -6.77
N LYS A 10 18.52 24.14 -6.53
CA LYS A 10 18.71 22.67 -6.50
C LYS A 10 18.22 22.04 -5.20
N ASP A 11 18.40 22.72 -4.07
CA ASP A 11 17.91 22.23 -2.77
C ASP A 11 16.38 22.22 -2.73
N ILE A 12 15.73 23.25 -3.30
CA ILE A 12 14.27 23.31 -3.45
C ILE A 12 13.77 22.14 -4.31
N ALA A 13 14.45 21.85 -5.43
CA ALA A 13 14.07 20.74 -6.31
C ALA A 13 14.25 19.36 -5.64
N LEU A 14 15.30 19.17 -4.83
CA LEU A 14 15.52 17.92 -4.09
C LEU A 14 14.45 17.70 -3.01
N ILE A 15 14.07 18.76 -2.29
CA ILE A 15 13.02 18.70 -1.28
C ILE A 15 11.69 18.28 -1.91
N ASP A 16 11.32 18.87 -3.05
CA ASP A 16 10.08 18.55 -3.75
C ASP A 16 10.06 17.09 -4.25
N ILE A 17 11.19 16.60 -4.77
CA ILE A 17 11.35 15.19 -5.15
C ILE A 17 11.22 14.27 -3.93
N LEU A 18 11.87 14.62 -2.82
CA LEU A 18 11.84 13.80 -1.62
C LEU A 18 10.44 13.74 -1.00
N ASP A 19 9.70 14.85 -1.01
CA ASP A 19 8.31 14.94 -0.53
C ASP A 19 7.40 13.98 -1.32
N VAL A 20 7.48 14.03 -2.65
CA VAL A 20 6.75 13.11 -3.53
C VAL A 20 7.09 11.64 -3.25
N ILE A 21 8.37 11.32 -3.02
CA ILE A 21 8.82 9.95 -2.71
C ILE A 21 8.32 9.51 -1.33
N LEU A 22 8.34 10.39 -0.33
CA LEU A 22 7.91 10.07 1.03
C LEU A 22 6.38 9.89 1.12
N ASP A 23 5.63 10.75 0.43
CA ASP A 23 4.16 10.74 0.45
C ASP A 23 3.57 9.65 -0.43
N LYS A 24 3.97 9.59 -1.71
CA LYS A 24 3.37 8.68 -2.70
C LYS A 24 4.11 7.36 -2.83
N GLY A 25 5.41 7.35 -2.51
CA GLY A 25 6.28 6.23 -2.80
C GLY A 25 6.66 6.10 -4.29
N VAL A 26 7.66 5.27 -4.57
CA VAL A 26 8.16 4.95 -5.90
C VAL A 26 8.30 3.45 -6.05
N ALA A 27 7.65 2.89 -7.08
CA ALA A 27 7.82 1.51 -7.48
C ALA A 27 8.85 1.41 -8.62
N ILE A 28 9.88 0.61 -8.43
CA ILE A 28 10.94 0.33 -9.41
C ILE A 28 10.82 -1.13 -9.82
N LYS A 29 10.75 -1.38 -11.13
CA LYS A 29 10.85 -2.72 -11.72
C LYS A 29 12.12 -2.78 -12.56
N GLY A 30 12.90 -3.83 -12.38
CA GLY A 30 14.09 -4.08 -13.19
C GLY A 30 14.44 -5.55 -13.17
N ASP A 31 15.31 -5.94 -14.08
CA ASP A 31 15.88 -7.28 -14.13
C ASP A 31 17.41 -7.20 -14.06
N LEU A 32 18.02 -8.26 -13.54
CA LEU A 32 19.47 -8.39 -13.45
C LEU A 32 19.89 -9.79 -13.85
N ILE A 33 20.87 -9.89 -14.75
CA ILE A 33 21.52 -11.13 -15.14
C ILE A 33 22.95 -11.13 -14.60
N ILE A 34 23.33 -12.21 -13.93
CA ILE A 34 24.70 -12.43 -13.46
C ILE A 34 25.31 -13.52 -14.33
N SER A 35 26.35 -13.14 -15.06
CA SER A 35 27.04 -14.01 -16.01
C SER A 35 28.48 -14.27 -15.57
N ILE A 36 28.96 -15.49 -15.78
CA ILE A 36 30.35 -15.89 -15.54
C ILE A 36 30.89 -16.56 -16.80
N ALA A 37 32.07 -16.12 -17.25
CA ALA A 37 32.73 -16.64 -18.45
C ALA A 37 31.85 -16.61 -19.71
N GLY A 38 30.99 -15.59 -19.84
CA GLY A 38 30.07 -15.43 -20.97
C GLY A 38 28.83 -16.32 -20.93
N VAL A 39 28.59 -17.02 -19.81
CA VAL A 39 27.38 -17.82 -19.58
C VAL A 39 26.52 -17.13 -18.52
N ASP A 40 25.25 -16.92 -18.84
CA ASP A 40 24.26 -16.37 -17.91
C ASP A 40 23.86 -17.44 -16.89
N LEU A 41 24.15 -17.20 -15.61
CA LEU A 41 23.90 -18.18 -14.54
C LEU A 41 22.65 -17.88 -13.74
N VAL A 42 22.38 -16.59 -13.49
CA VAL A 42 21.31 -16.16 -12.60
C VAL A 42 20.55 -15.02 -13.25
N TYR A 43 19.23 -15.16 -13.32
CA TYR A 43 18.31 -14.09 -13.70
C TYR A 43 17.47 -13.70 -12.47
N LEU A 44 17.35 -12.40 -12.22
CA LEU A 44 16.60 -11.82 -11.11
C LEU A 44 15.56 -10.84 -11.67
N ASP A 45 14.26 -11.09 -11.43
CA ASP A 45 13.20 -10.08 -11.60
C ASP A 45 13.05 -9.32 -10.28
N LEU A 46 13.41 -8.04 -10.27
CA LEU A 46 13.45 -7.19 -9.10
C LEU A 46 12.30 -6.20 -9.12
N ARG A 47 11.51 -6.20 -8.03
CA ARG A 47 10.46 -5.21 -7.79
C ARG A 47 10.70 -4.58 -6.43
N VAL A 48 10.98 -3.28 -6.43
CA VAL A 48 11.33 -2.52 -5.23
C VAL A 48 10.30 -1.41 -5.05
N LEU A 49 9.79 -1.25 -3.84
CA LEU A 49 8.94 -0.11 -3.46
C LEU A 49 9.70 0.72 -2.43
N ILE A 50 9.90 2.00 -2.72
CA ILE A 50 10.47 2.99 -1.80
C ILE A 50 9.31 3.85 -1.32
N SER A 51 9.10 3.97 -0.02
CA SER A 51 8.07 4.86 0.55
C SER A 51 8.40 5.15 2.02
N SER A 52 7.72 6.13 2.62
CA SER A 52 7.84 6.41 4.04
C SER A 52 7.49 5.18 4.89
N VAL A 53 8.22 4.98 5.98
CA VAL A 53 8.01 3.87 6.93
C VAL A 53 6.60 3.92 7.51
N GLU A 54 6.08 5.10 7.80
CA GLU A 54 4.72 5.29 8.31
C GLU A 54 3.68 4.77 7.31
N THR A 55 3.81 5.15 6.04
CA THR A 55 2.96 4.68 4.93
C THR A 55 3.03 3.16 4.77
N LEU A 56 4.23 2.57 4.86
CA LEU A 56 4.41 1.11 4.78
C LEU A 56 3.75 0.35 5.93
N VAL A 57 3.87 0.86 7.16
CA VAL A 57 3.34 0.20 8.36
C VAL A 57 1.81 0.28 8.40
N GLN A 58 1.21 1.42 8.02
CA GLN A 58 -0.25 1.58 7.95
C GLN A 58 -0.88 0.62 6.93
N HIS A 59 -0.28 0.47 5.74
CA HIS A 59 -0.81 -0.44 4.71
C HIS A 59 -0.65 -1.92 5.06
N LYS A 60 0.38 -2.30 5.83
CA LYS A 60 0.52 -3.68 6.34
C LYS A 60 -0.61 -4.08 7.29
N GLN A 61 -1.20 -3.14 8.03
CA GLN A 61 -2.26 -3.41 9.00
C GLN A 61 -3.66 -3.55 8.35
N GLY A 62 -3.88 -2.97 7.17
CA GLY A 62 -5.16 -3.05 6.45
C GLY A 62 -5.46 -4.41 5.78
N THR A 63 -4.47 -5.30 5.64
CA THR A 63 -4.64 -6.57 4.89
C THR A 63 -5.09 -7.74 5.77
N ARG A 64 -5.34 -7.51 7.06
CA ARG A 64 -5.97 -8.49 7.94
C ARG A 64 -7.21 -7.88 8.58
N LYS A 65 -8.27 -7.69 7.78
CA LYS A 65 -9.63 -7.85 8.32
C LYS A 65 -9.73 -9.32 8.76
N THR A 66 -9.30 -9.61 9.98
CA THR A 66 -9.72 -10.83 10.67
C THR A 66 -11.24 -10.70 10.74
N VAL A 67 -11.95 -11.46 9.91
CA VAL A 67 -13.37 -11.71 10.12
C VAL A 67 -13.43 -12.49 11.42
N THR A 68 -13.46 -11.78 12.54
CA THR A 68 -13.63 -12.38 13.87
C THR A 68 -15.05 -12.90 13.95
N SER A 69 -15.18 -14.14 14.42
CA SER A 69 -16.45 -14.85 14.60
C SER A 69 -17.46 -14.01 15.38
N ASP A 70 -17.00 -13.15 16.29
CA ASP A 70 -17.80 -12.22 17.08
C ASP A 70 -18.68 -11.28 16.22
N GLN A 71 -18.24 -10.91 15.02
CA GLN A 71 -19.04 -10.09 14.09
C GLN A 71 -20.11 -10.92 13.37
N PHE A 72 -19.85 -12.20 13.09
CA PHE A 72 -20.81 -13.11 12.48
C PHE A 72 -21.93 -13.51 13.46
N ASP A 73 -21.60 -13.67 14.75
CA ASP A 73 -22.58 -14.03 15.76
C ASP A 73 -23.61 -12.91 16.00
N LYS A 74 -23.17 -11.64 15.98
CA LYS A 74 -24.08 -10.48 16.09
C LYS A 74 -25.03 -10.34 14.90
N GLU A 75 -24.59 -10.68 13.69
CA GLU A 75 -25.46 -10.62 12.50
C GLU A 75 -26.48 -11.78 12.49
N ARG A 76 -26.07 -12.96 12.96
CA ARG A 76 -26.98 -14.12 13.11
C ARG A 76 -28.09 -13.86 14.11
N GLU A 77 -27.83 -13.17 15.23
CA GLU A 77 -28.89 -12.85 16.21
C GLU A 77 -30.00 -11.97 15.62
N GLY A 78 -29.67 -11.03 14.72
CA GLY A 78 -30.65 -10.16 14.07
C GLY A 78 -31.65 -10.90 13.17
N LEU A 79 -31.23 -12.03 12.57
CA LEU A 79 -32.05 -12.79 11.64
C LEU A 79 -33.07 -13.71 12.34
N ILE A 80 -32.80 -14.11 13.58
CA ILE A 80 -33.69 -15.02 14.34
C ILE A 80 -34.97 -14.29 14.79
N HIS A 81 -34.91 -12.97 14.97
CA HIS A 81 -36.05 -12.15 15.41
C HIS A 81 -36.94 -11.61 14.27
N ALA A 82 -36.50 -11.66 13.01
CA ALA A 82 -37.25 -11.09 11.88
C ALA A 82 -38.35 -12.02 11.33
N THR A 83 -38.32 -13.31 11.64
CA THR A 83 -39.29 -14.31 11.10
C THR A 83 -40.67 -14.31 11.78
N GLY A 84 -40.92 -13.40 12.73
CA GLY A 84 -42.10 -13.43 13.61
C GLY A 84 -43.25 -12.46 13.30
N GLN A 85 -43.19 -11.64 12.25
CA GLN A 85 -44.26 -10.65 11.97
C GLN A 85 -44.85 -10.83 10.58
N ARG A 86 -45.87 -11.71 10.49
CA ARG A 86 -46.71 -11.93 9.29
C ARG A 86 -48.09 -11.27 9.40
N ASP A 87 -48.34 -10.56 10.48
CA ASP A 87 -49.65 -10.13 10.95
C ASP A 87 -49.88 -8.62 10.81
N LYS A 88 -48.94 -7.89 10.20
CA LYS A 88 -49.02 -6.42 10.03
C LYS A 88 -49.45 -5.93 8.64
N TRP A 89 -49.88 -6.82 7.76
CA TRP A 89 -50.27 -6.46 6.37
C TRP A 89 -51.76 -6.64 6.09
N ALA A 90 -52.58 -6.87 7.12
CA ALA A 90 -54.02 -6.96 6.98
C ALA A 90 -54.70 -5.63 7.35
N ASN A 91 -54.76 -4.71 6.39
CA ASN A 91 -55.84 -3.74 6.26
C ASN A 91 -55.95 -3.28 4.80
#